data_AF-A0A7V3SME1-F1
#
_entry.id   AF-A0A7V3SME1-F1
#
_cell.length_a   1.000
_cell.length_b   1.000
_cell.length_c   1.000
_cell.angle_alpha   90.00
_cell.angle_beta   90.00
_cell.angle_gamma   90.00
#
_symmetry.space_group_name_H-M   'P 1'
#
loop_
_entity.id
_entity.type
_entity.pdbx_description
1 polymer ?
#
loop_
_entity_poly.entity_id
_entity_poly.type
_entity_poly.pdbx_seq_one_letter_code
_entity_poly.pdbx_strand_id
1 'polypeptide(L)'
;PEEPHFRRWFEEHGYTVITMPEDCPFEGEGDILWAGERYLAGYRKRTEMCAHRIAAEILQHEVLSLELIDDRWYHLDTALFVLDAHTVVCYPGAFDPYARRVIEEHYHTLYVTQEEALRFACNSVVIGNTVLMPEGCWLLKSLLERKGYSVIPIPMSEFIKSGGACKCLVMFLER
;
A
#
# COMPACT_ATOMS: atom_id res chain seq x y z
N PRO A 1 6.19 14.27 17.20
CA PRO A 1 6.93 13.99 15.94
C PRO A 1 7.56 12.60 16.00
N GLU A 2 7.30 11.76 14.99
CA GLU A 2 7.67 10.34 14.98
C GLU A 2 9.02 10.06 14.30
N GLU A 3 9.40 10.87 13.31
CA GLU A 3 10.61 10.68 12.48
C GLU A 3 11.91 10.44 13.26
N PRO A 4 12.22 11.16 14.36
CA PRO A 4 13.46 10.91 15.11
C PRO A 4 13.52 9.52 15.74
N HIS A 5 12.37 8.93 16.08
CA HIS A 5 12.27 7.59 16.65
C HIS A 5 12.51 6.53 15.57
N PHE A 6 11.88 6.68 14.39
CA PHE A 6 12.09 5.78 13.26
C PHE A 6 13.52 5.83 12.74
N ARG A 7 14.08 7.04 12.57
CA ARG A 7 15.49 7.22 12.17
C ARG A 7 16.42 6.45 13.09
N ARG A 8 16.30 6.66 14.40
CA ARG A 8 17.14 5.98 15.39
C ARG A 8 17.03 4.47 15.28
N TRP A 9 15.80 3.95 15.18
CA TRP A 9 15.57 2.52 15.06
C TRP A 9 16.28 1.95 13.81
N PHE A 10 16.16 2.60 12.65
CA PHE A 10 16.83 2.16 11.43
C PHE A 10 18.35 2.21 11.52
N GLU A 11 18.92 3.29 12.05
CA GLU A 11 20.37 3.44 12.25
C GLU A 11 20.92 2.38 13.21
N GLU A 12 20.22 2.09 14.32
CA GLU A 12 20.58 1.04 15.28
C GLU A 12 20.53 -0.37 14.69
N HIS A 13 19.74 -0.58 13.64
CA HIS A 13 19.62 -1.87 12.93
C HIS A 13 20.48 -1.94 11.66
N GLY A 14 21.39 -0.99 11.45
CA GLY A 14 22.37 -1.02 10.37
C GLY A 14 21.86 -0.54 9.00
N TYR A 15 20.66 0.04 8.94
CA TYR A 15 20.16 0.66 7.73
C TYR A 15 20.82 2.02 7.49
N THR A 16 21.07 2.34 6.22
CA THR A 16 21.45 3.69 5.82
C THR A 16 20.18 4.54 5.69
N VAL A 17 20.05 5.59 6.49
CA VAL A 17 18.86 6.46 6.47
C VAL A 17 19.09 7.67 5.56
N ILE A 18 18.28 7.77 4.51
CA ILE A 18 18.25 8.90 3.59
C ILE A 18 17.04 9.78 3.93
N THR A 19 17.27 11.08 4.06
CA THR A 19 16.21 12.06 4.36
C THR A 19 15.72 12.69 3.07
N MET A 20 14.40 12.77 2.89
CA MET A 20 13.83 13.55 1.78
C MET A 20 14.05 15.05 2.00
N PRO A 21 14.12 15.86 0.92
CA PRO A 21 14.07 17.31 1.02
C PRO A 21 12.81 17.80 1.76
N GLU A 22 12.92 18.92 2.48
CA GLU A 22 11.81 19.47 3.28
C GLU A 22 10.56 19.83 2.44
N ASP A 23 10.76 20.20 1.18
CA ASP A 23 9.70 20.53 0.22
C ASP A 23 9.17 19.31 -0.56
N CYS A 24 9.57 18.10 -0.17
CA CYS A 24 9.25 16.86 -0.86
C CYS A 24 8.75 15.76 0.11
N PRO A 25 7.55 15.91 0.68
CA PRO A 25 7.01 14.97 1.65
C PRO A 25 6.80 13.57 1.05
N PHE A 26 7.04 12.56 1.88
CA PHE A 26 6.96 11.14 1.56
C PHE A 26 6.62 10.35 2.82
N GLU A 27 5.58 9.52 2.78
CA GLU A 27 5.10 8.80 3.97
C GLU A 27 5.39 7.28 3.92
N GLY A 28 6.46 6.88 3.24
CA GLY A 28 7.01 5.51 3.34
C GLY A 28 6.15 4.43 2.68
N GLU A 29 6.21 3.21 3.24
CA GLU A 29 5.56 2.02 2.67
C GLU A 29 4.02 2.12 2.62
N GLY A 30 3.42 3.09 3.29
CA GLY A 30 1.99 3.40 3.12
C GLY A 30 1.68 3.95 1.72
N ASP A 31 2.64 4.64 1.10
CA ASP A 31 2.48 5.27 -0.21
C ASP A 31 3.35 4.66 -1.32
N ILE A 32 4.34 3.81 -1.00
CA ILE A 32 5.12 3.10 -2.01
C ILE A 32 5.18 1.59 -1.70
N LEU A 33 4.71 0.77 -2.64
CA LEU A 33 4.57 -0.67 -2.47
C LEU A 33 5.44 -1.41 -3.50
N TRP A 34 6.24 -2.36 -3.03
CA TRP A 34 6.96 -3.28 -3.92
C TRP A 34 5.99 -4.24 -4.58
N ALA A 35 6.02 -4.30 -5.91
CA ALA A 35 5.12 -5.11 -6.72
C ALA A 35 5.88 -6.12 -7.60
N GLY A 36 6.91 -6.76 -7.03
CA GLY A 36 7.64 -7.88 -7.63
C GLY A 36 8.75 -7.49 -8.61
N GLU A 37 8.49 -6.58 -9.54
CA GLU A 37 9.48 -6.08 -10.52
C GLU A 37 9.78 -4.58 -10.37
N ARG A 38 8.78 -3.85 -9.89
CA ARG A 38 8.76 -2.38 -9.82
C ARG A 38 7.95 -1.94 -8.61
N TYR A 39 8.06 -0.66 -8.26
CA TYR A 39 7.25 -0.05 -7.21
C TYR A 39 5.99 0.59 -7.78
N LEU A 40 4.90 0.52 -7.02
CA LEU A 40 3.69 1.32 -7.21
C LEU A 40 3.71 2.43 -6.16
N ALA A 41 3.56 3.69 -6.57
CA ALA A 41 3.65 4.83 -5.66
C ALA A 41 2.47 5.80 -5.78
N GLY A 42 1.78 6.05 -4.67
CA GLY A 42 0.65 6.98 -4.57
C GLY A 42 1.10 8.42 -4.34
N TYR A 43 0.42 9.39 -4.94
CA TYR A 43 0.71 10.82 -4.73
C TYR A 43 -0.53 11.72 -4.65
N ARG A 44 -0.30 13.01 -4.32
CA ARG A 44 -1.24 14.15 -4.12
C ARG A 44 -1.89 14.29 -2.76
N LYS A 45 -1.96 13.22 -1.97
CA LYS A 45 -2.64 13.24 -0.67
C LYS A 45 -1.64 13.48 0.46
N ARG A 46 -0.59 12.66 0.53
CA ARG A 46 0.44 12.74 1.57
C ARG A 46 1.85 12.78 1.00
N THR A 47 2.12 11.93 0.01
CA THR A 47 3.38 11.93 -0.75
C THR A 47 3.32 12.84 -1.98
N GLU A 48 4.41 13.57 -2.24
CA GLU A 48 4.59 14.42 -3.42
C GLU A 48 5.30 13.70 -4.57
N MET A 49 5.01 14.11 -5.81
CA MET A 49 5.57 13.46 -7.01
C MET A 49 7.10 13.50 -7.07
N CYS A 50 7.74 14.53 -6.51
CA CYS A 50 9.20 14.61 -6.43
C CYS A 50 9.81 13.41 -5.67
N ALA A 51 9.10 12.85 -4.70
CA ALA A 51 9.57 11.73 -3.89
C ALA A 51 9.70 10.46 -4.73
N HIS A 52 8.84 10.28 -5.73
CA HIS A 52 8.87 9.11 -6.62
C HIS A 52 10.15 9.06 -7.44
N ARG A 53 10.61 10.21 -7.95
CA ARG A 53 11.88 10.30 -8.68
C ARG A 53 13.06 9.94 -7.78
N ILE A 54 13.09 10.52 -6.58
CA ILE A 54 14.16 10.25 -5.60
C ILE A 54 14.14 8.78 -5.18
N ALA A 55 12.96 8.21 -4.93
CA ALA A 55 12.79 6.80 -4.62
C ALA A 55 13.29 5.89 -5.75
N ALA A 56 12.97 6.20 -7.01
CA ALA A 56 13.47 5.44 -8.16
C ALA A 56 15.02 5.46 -8.25
N GLU A 57 15.63 6.63 -8.00
CA GLU A 57 17.09 6.77 -7.98
C GLU A 57 17.74 6.02 -6.80
N ILE A 58 17.11 5.99 -5.63
CA ILE A 58 17.67 5.28 -4.46
C ILE A 58 17.47 3.76 -4.60
N LEU A 59 16.27 3.34 -4.95
CA LEU A 59 15.86 1.94 -5.00
C LEU A 59 16.38 1.24 -6.26
N GLN A 60 16.80 1.99 -7.29
CA GLN A 60 17.29 1.46 -8.57
C GLN A 60 16.24 0.57 -9.27
N HIS A 61 14.96 0.89 -9.07
CA HIS A 61 13.81 0.22 -9.66
C HIS A 61 12.85 1.24 -10.27
N GLU A 62 12.09 0.79 -11.27
CA GLU A 62 11.00 1.58 -11.84
C GLU A 62 9.94 1.90 -10.76
N VAL A 63 9.39 3.11 -10.81
CA VAL A 63 8.31 3.57 -9.94
C VAL A 63 7.14 4.02 -10.81
N LEU A 64 6.03 3.28 -10.75
CA LEU A 64 4.78 3.67 -11.40
C LEU A 64 3.99 4.60 -10.47
N SER A 65 3.78 5.83 -10.92
CA SER A 65 3.09 6.85 -10.14
C SER A 65 1.57 6.76 -10.34
N LEU A 66 0.82 6.67 -9.25
CA LEU A 66 -0.61 6.46 -9.21
C LEU A 66 -1.29 7.63 -8.50
N GLU A 67 -2.13 8.38 -9.22
CA GLU A 67 -2.83 9.53 -8.64
C GLU A 67 -4.00 9.07 -7.75
N LEU A 68 -3.97 9.47 -6.47
CA LEU A 68 -5.08 9.29 -5.56
C LEU A 68 -6.02 10.51 -5.65
N ILE A 69 -7.31 10.27 -5.87
CA ILE A 69 -8.29 11.34 -6.12
C ILE A 69 -9.25 11.61 -4.97
N ASP A 70 -9.35 10.69 -4.00
CA ASP A 70 -10.36 10.75 -2.93
C ASP A 70 -9.68 10.73 -1.55
N ASP A 71 -10.05 11.68 -0.68
CA ASP A 71 -9.40 11.90 0.62
C ASP A 71 -9.62 10.78 1.63
N ARG A 72 -10.60 9.88 1.38
CA ARG A 72 -10.82 8.69 2.22
C ARG A 72 -9.72 7.66 2.04
N TRP A 73 -9.04 7.68 0.90
CA TRP A 73 -7.91 6.81 0.58
C TRP A 73 -6.66 7.65 0.38
N TYR A 74 -6.21 8.26 1.49
CA TYR A 74 -5.11 9.22 1.49
C TYR A 74 -3.72 8.58 1.41
N HIS A 75 -3.63 7.27 1.63
CA HIS A 75 -2.43 6.46 1.38
C HIS A 75 -2.71 5.39 0.34
N LEU A 76 -1.71 5.03 -0.46
CA LEU A 76 -1.83 3.97 -1.47
C LEU A 76 -2.30 2.64 -0.84
N ASP A 77 -1.73 2.26 0.30
CA ASP A 77 -2.01 1.00 1.00
C ASP A 77 -3.45 0.89 1.55
N THR A 78 -4.19 1.99 1.59
CA THR A 78 -5.63 1.99 1.95
C THR A 78 -6.52 1.63 0.76
N ALA A 79 -6.01 1.79 -0.46
CA ALA A 79 -6.74 1.58 -1.71
C ALA A 79 -6.19 0.45 -2.57
N LEU A 80 -4.96 0.00 -2.35
CA LEU A 80 -4.30 -1.05 -3.11
C LEU A 80 -3.38 -1.88 -2.22
N PHE A 81 -3.40 -3.20 -2.40
CA PHE A 81 -2.29 -4.05 -1.97
C PHE A 81 -1.83 -4.97 -3.10
N VAL A 82 -0.55 -5.32 -3.04
CA VAL A 82 0.08 -6.31 -3.91
C VAL A 82 -0.24 -7.69 -3.34
N LEU A 83 -0.95 -8.51 -4.11
CA LEU A 83 -1.29 -9.87 -3.72
C LEU A 83 -0.14 -10.83 -4.00
N ASP A 84 0.49 -10.68 -5.16
CA ASP A 84 1.69 -11.39 -5.59
C ASP A 84 2.44 -10.56 -6.64
N ALA A 85 3.54 -11.08 -7.20
CA ALA A 85 4.37 -10.37 -8.18
C ALA A 85 3.65 -9.94 -9.47
N HIS A 86 2.44 -10.45 -9.73
CA HIS A 86 1.69 -10.19 -10.96
C HIS A 86 0.24 -9.75 -10.70
N THR A 87 -0.22 -9.79 -9.46
CA THR A 87 -1.61 -9.53 -9.09
C THR A 87 -1.70 -8.45 -8.03
N VAL A 88 -2.58 -7.48 -8.26
CA VAL A 88 -2.94 -6.47 -7.25
C VAL A 88 -4.43 -6.53 -6.95
N VAL A 89 -4.78 -6.13 -5.73
CA VAL A 89 -6.17 -5.91 -5.32
C VAL A 89 -6.34 -4.43 -5.05
N CYS A 90 -7.32 -3.78 -5.66
CA CYS A 90 -7.54 -2.36 -5.42
C CYS A 90 -9.02 -1.93 -5.47
N TYR A 91 -9.29 -0.76 -4.90
CA TYR A 91 -10.55 -0.05 -5.08
C TYR A 91 -10.40 0.96 -6.23
N PRO A 92 -11.10 0.78 -7.37
CA PRO A 92 -10.86 1.61 -8.55
C PRO A 92 -11.28 3.07 -8.33
N GLY A 93 -12.23 3.34 -7.44
CA GLY A 93 -12.71 4.70 -7.17
C GLY A 93 -11.73 5.60 -6.40
N ALA A 94 -10.61 5.05 -5.91
CA ALA A 94 -9.55 5.85 -5.27
C ALA A 94 -8.59 6.48 -6.29
N PHE A 95 -8.62 6.03 -7.54
CA PHE A 95 -7.63 6.38 -8.57
C PHE A 95 -8.25 7.16 -9.73
N ASP A 96 -7.47 8.05 -10.31
CA ASP A 96 -7.85 8.71 -11.56
C ASP A 96 -7.90 7.70 -12.75
N PRO A 97 -8.48 8.06 -13.90
CA PRO A 97 -8.52 7.16 -15.07
C PRO A 97 -7.14 6.72 -15.57
N TYR A 98 -6.12 7.58 -15.46
CA TYR A 98 -4.78 7.26 -15.93
C TYR A 98 -4.11 6.20 -15.04
N ALA A 99 -4.12 6.39 -13.72
CA ALA A 99 -3.58 5.44 -12.75
C ALA A 99 -4.26 4.08 -12.86
N ARG A 100 -5.59 4.04 -13.04
CA ARG A 100 -6.30 2.77 -13.28
C ARG A 100 -5.78 2.04 -14.50
N ARG A 101 -5.60 2.76 -15.62
CA ARG A 101 -5.05 2.19 -16.84
C ARG A 101 -3.63 1.68 -16.63
N VAL A 102 -2.78 2.44 -15.94
CA VAL A 102 -1.41 2.01 -15.60
C VAL A 102 -1.44 0.70 -14.80
N ILE A 103 -2.31 0.59 -13.79
CA ILE A 103 -2.44 -0.64 -12.99
C ILE A 103 -2.86 -1.82 -13.89
N GLU A 104 -3.92 -1.66 -14.69
CA GLU A 104 -4.47 -2.71 -15.56
C GLU A 104 -3.52 -3.14 -16.69
N GLU A 105 -2.65 -2.24 -17.17
CA GLU A 105 -1.65 -2.56 -18.21
C GLU A 105 -0.48 -3.40 -17.66
N HIS A 106 -0.20 -3.33 -16.35
CA HIS A 106 0.99 -3.95 -15.75
C HIS A 106 0.67 -5.14 -14.84
N TYR A 107 -0.56 -5.24 -14.31
CA TYR A 107 -0.93 -6.27 -13.33
C TYR A 107 -2.31 -6.89 -13.63
N HIS A 108 -2.49 -8.14 -13.21
CA HIS A 108 -3.82 -8.69 -13.05
C HIS A 108 -4.52 -7.99 -11.88
N THR A 109 -5.63 -7.31 -12.16
CA THR A 109 -6.31 -6.49 -11.15
C THR A 109 -7.57 -7.17 -10.63
N LEU A 110 -7.65 -7.34 -9.31
CA LEU A 110 -8.87 -7.72 -8.61
C LEU A 110 -9.48 -6.48 -7.96
N TYR A 111 -10.79 -6.29 -8.13
CA TYR A 111 -11.48 -5.14 -7.60
C TYR A 111 -12.27 -5.46 -6.34
N VAL A 112 -12.15 -4.58 -5.35
CA VAL A 112 -13.05 -4.57 -4.18
C VAL A 112 -14.22 -3.62 -4.41
N THR A 113 -15.33 -3.89 -3.74
CA THR A 113 -16.48 -2.97 -3.72
C THR A 113 -16.15 -1.74 -2.88
N GLN A 114 -16.90 -0.65 -3.06
CA GLN A 114 -16.76 0.52 -2.19
C GLN A 114 -17.04 0.17 -0.72
N GLU A 115 -18.00 -0.70 -0.45
CA GLU A 115 -18.34 -1.11 0.92
C GLU A 115 -17.16 -1.80 1.62
N GLU A 116 -16.47 -2.72 0.92
CA GLU A 116 -15.29 -3.38 1.47
C GLU A 116 -14.08 -2.45 1.53
N ALA A 117 -13.93 -1.55 0.54
CA ALA A 117 -12.88 -0.54 0.56
C ALA A 117 -13.00 0.40 1.78
N LEU A 118 -14.21 0.81 2.14
CA LEU A 118 -14.47 1.60 3.36
C LEU A 118 -14.22 0.81 4.66
N ARG A 119 -14.16 -0.52 4.58
CA ARG A 119 -13.72 -1.40 5.67
C ARG A 119 -12.23 -1.71 5.64
N PHE A 120 -11.46 -0.97 4.84
CA PHE A 120 -10.01 -1.16 4.67
C PHE A 120 -9.64 -2.52 4.06
N ALA A 121 -10.48 -3.12 3.22
CA ALA A 121 -10.17 -4.37 2.54
C ALA A 121 -8.81 -4.35 1.82
N CYS A 122 -8.42 -3.21 1.26
CA CYS A 122 -7.14 -3.07 0.59
C CYS A 122 -5.95 -2.89 1.55
N ASN A 123 -6.17 -2.56 2.82
CA ASN A 123 -5.13 -2.45 3.82
C ASN A 123 -4.81 -3.82 4.45
N SER A 124 -4.49 -4.77 3.58
CA SER A 124 -4.25 -6.18 3.88
C SER A 124 -2.76 -6.53 3.77
N VAL A 125 -2.34 -7.55 4.50
CA VAL A 125 -0.95 -8.03 4.53
C VAL A 125 -0.88 -9.43 3.93
N VAL A 126 0.07 -9.65 3.03
CA VAL A 126 0.29 -10.96 2.42
C VAL A 126 1.60 -11.57 2.93
N ILE A 127 1.53 -12.81 3.43
CA ILE A 127 2.68 -13.57 3.92
C ILE A 127 2.61 -14.97 3.32
N GLY A 128 3.47 -15.22 2.33
CA GLY A 128 3.40 -16.46 1.54
C GLY A 128 2.02 -16.57 0.87
N ASN A 129 1.26 -17.61 1.21
CA ASN A 129 -0.09 -17.84 0.70
C ASN A 129 -1.20 -17.37 1.68
N THR A 130 -0.83 -16.67 2.75
CA THR A 130 -1.77 -16.20 3.78
C THR A 130 -2.05 -14.72 3.61
N VAL A 131 -3.33 -14.32 3.60
CA VAL A 131 -3.76 -12.93 3.57
C VAL A 131 -4.39 -12.57 4.91
N LEU A 132 -3.79 -11.62 5.63
CA LEU A 132 -4.35 -11.01 6.83
C LEU A 132 -5.11 -9.76 6.42
N MET A 133 -6.43 -9.74 6.65
CA MET A 133 -7.28 -8.62 6.18
C MET A 133 -8.28 -8.18 7.25
N PRO A 134 -8.80 -6.94 7.19
CA PRO A 134 -9.85 -6.51 8.11
C PRO A 134 -11.11 -7.38 7.99
N GLU A 135 -11.73 -7.67 9.13
CA GLU A 135 -12.99 -8.40 9.18
C GLU A 135 -14.15 -7.67 8.47
N GLY A 136 -15.17 -8.42 8.06
CA GLY A 136 -16.35 -7.86 7.37
C GLY A 136 -16.21 -7.72 5.86
N CYS A 137 -15.07 -8.10 5.28
CA CYS A 137 -14.80 -8.07 3.84
C CYS A 137 -15.03 -9.45 3.20
N TRP A 138 -16.28 -9.92 3.22
CA TRP A 138 -16.65 -11.29 2.86
C TRP A 138 -16.52 -11.61 1.36
N LEU A 139 -16.71 -10.63 0.48
CA LEU A 139 -16.63 -10.83 -0.96
C LEU A 139 -15.17 -11.01 -1.38
N LEU A 140 -14.28 -10.11 -0.93
CA LEU A 140 -12.85 -10.24 -1.17
C LEU A 140 -12.30 -11.52 -0.54
N LYS A 141 -12.65 -11.81 0.72
CA LYS A 141 -12.26 -13.07 1.37
C LYS A 141 -12.63 -14.29 0.52
N SER A 142 -13.89 -14.39 0.13
CA SER A 142 -14.38 -15.52 -0.67
C SER A 142 -13.71 -15.60 -2.04
N LEU A 143 -13.38 -14.46 -2.65
CA LEU A 143 -12.65 -14.40 -3.92
C LEU A 143 -11.23 -14.96 -3.79
N LEU A 144 -10.50 -14.54 -2.75
CA LEU A 144 -9.14 -14.97 -2.49
C LEU A 144 -9.08 -16.46 -2.11
N GLU A 145 -10.02 -16.95 -1.29
CA GLU A 145 -10.11 -18.38 -0.95
C GLU A 145 -10.38 -19.26 -2.17
N ARG A 146 -11.26 -18.82 -3.09
CA ARG A 146 -11.47 -19.53 -4.37
C ARG A 146 -10.23 -19.54 -5.27
N LYS A 147 -9.30 -18.61 -5.06
CA LYS A 147 -8.00 -18.54 -5.73
C LYS A 147 -6.91 -19.34 -5.01
N GLY A 148 -7.23 -19.97 -3.87
CA GLY A 148 -6.31 -20.83 -3.13
C GLY A 148 -5.56 -20.15 -1.98
N TYR A 149 -5.82 -18.87 -1.70
CA TYR A 149 -5.22 -18.17 -0.57
C TYR A 149 -5.88 -18.55 0.76
N SER A 150 -5.08 -18.64 1.83
CA SER A 150 -5.58 -18.77 3.20
C SER A 150 -5.89 -17.38 3.76
N VAL A 151 -7.16 -17.05 3.98
CA VAL A 151 -7.55 -15.70 4.42
C VAL A 151 -7.89 -15.69 5.91
N ILE A 152 -7.22 -14.82 6.67
CA ILE A 152 -7.43 -14.64 8.11
C ILE A 152 -8.01 -13.25 8.35
N PRO A 153 -9.31 -13.15 8.72
CA PRO A 153 -9.92 -11.88 9.13
C PRO A 153 -9.39 -11.44 10.49
N ILE A 154 -9.08 -10.15 10.63
CA ILE A 154 -8.58 -9.55 11.88
C ILE A 154 -9.52 -8.42 12.32
N PRO A 155 -9.95 -8.37 13.60
CA PRO A 155 -10.73 -7.26 14.12
C PRO A 155 -9.87 -5.99 14.21
N MET A 156 -10.22 -4.97 13.42
CA MET A 156 -9.46 -3.72 13.29
C MET A 156 -10.26 -2.46 13.65
N SER A 157 -11.42 -2.62 14.30
CA SER A 157 -12.36 -1.52 14.55
C SER A 157 -11.73 -0.32 15.26
N GLU A 158 -10.79 -0.54 16.19
CA GLU A 158 -10.15 0.55 16.94
C GLU A 158 -9.12 1.32 16.10
N PHE A 159 -8.34 0.64 15.27
CA PHE A 159 -7.35 1.28 14.38
C PHE A 159 -8.02 1.98 13.19
N ILE A 160 -9.16 1.46 12.73
CA ILE A 160 -9.95 2.11 11.66
C ILE A 160 -10.43 3.49 12.10
N LYS A 161 -10.62 3.74 13.41
CA LYS A 161 -10.94 5.09 13.93
C LYS A 161 -9.82 6.12 13.66
N SER A 162 -8.58 5.66 13.51
CA SER A 162 -7.43 6.50 13.12
C SER A 162 -7.09 6.41 11.64
N GLY A 163 -7.91 5.75 10.82
CA GLY A 163 -7.73 5.69 9.37
C GLY A 163 -6.75 4.62 8.86
N GLY A 164 -6.43 3.59 9.65
CA GLY A 164 -5.55 2.50 9.23
C GLY A 164 -6.05 1.12 9.67
N ALA A 165 -5.49 0.05 9.08
CA ALA A 165 -5.80 -1.32 9.46
C ALA A 165 -4.55 -2.23 9.42
N CYS A 166 -4.64 -3.44 8.87
CA CYS A 166 -3.58 -4.45 8.98
C CYS A 166 -2.23 -3.98 8.42
N LYS A 167 -2.23 -3.41 7.21
CA LYS A 167 -0.99 -3.02 6.51
C LYS A 167 -0.33 -1.80 7.15
N CYS A 168 -1.10 -0.81 7.60
CA CYS A 168 -0.52 0.38 8.25
C CYS A 168 0.22 0.06 9.57
N LEU A 169 -0.05 -1.09 10.18
CA LEU A 169 0.55 -1.52 11.46
C LEU A 169 1.83 -2.34 11.29
N VAL A 170 2.26 -2.58 10.05
CA VAL A 170 3.44 -3.37 9.75
C VAL A 170 4.28 -2.70 8.67
N MET A 171 5.59 -2.88 8.76
CA MET A 171 6.51 -2.52 7.69
C MET A 171 7.31 -3.75 7.31
N PHE A 172 7.39 -4.06 6.02
CA PHE A 172 8.26 -5.13 5.55
C PHE A 172 9.69 -4.61 5.43
N LEU A 173 10.60 -5.31 6.09
CA LEU A 173 12.02 -5.03 6.03
C LEU A 173 12.70 -6.25 5.45
N GLU A 174 13.34 -6.07 4.30
CA GLU A 174 14.30 -7.04 3.81
C GLU A 174 15.60 -6.91 4.63
N ARG A 175 16.24 -8.05 4.89
CA ARG A 175 17.56 -8.14 5.52
C ARG A 175 18.62 -8.35 4.47
#